data_AF-A0A8T5M2F4-F1
#
_entry.id   AF-A0A8T5M2F4-F1
#
_cell.length_a   1.000
_cell.length_b   1.000
_cell.length_c   1.000
_cell.angle_alpha   90.00
_cell.angle_beta   90.00
_cell.angle_gamma   90.00
#
_symmetry.space_group_name_H-M   'P 1'
#
loop_
_entity.id
_entity.type
_entity.pdbx_description
1 polymer ?
#
loop_
_entity_poly.entity_id
_entity_poly.type
_entity_poly.pdbx_seq_one_letter_code
_entity_poly.pdbx_strand_id
1 'polypeptide(L)'
;MRFTRVTIIRITAPKHTDVNEELQWFGHSLGLFSVRDKDKSCFRIFITLIKSLKARKALTSDEIAAVTQLTRGTVVHHLNKLMESGIVVTEKNRYYLNVESLEDLVDLMEHNI
;
A
#
# COMPACT_ATOMS: atom_id res chain seq x y z
N MET A 1 27.49 -15.90 16.16
CA MET A 1 27.18 -14.46 15.98
C MET A 1 26.15 -14.32 14.88
N ARG A 2 25.01 -13.67 15.16
CA ARG A 2 24.00 -13.35 14.15
C ARG A 2 24.37 -11.98 13.57
N PHE A 3 24.71 -11.92 12.30
CA PHE A 3 25.00 -10.65 11.63
C PHE A 3 23.68 -10.04 11.15
N THR A 4 23.33 -8.87 11.69
CA THR A 4 22.20 -8.08 11.19
C THR A 4 22.72 -7.12 10.13
N ARG A 5 22.22 -7.24 8.90
CA ARG A 5 22.54 -6.31 7.82
C ARG A 5 21.44 -5.27 7.71
N VAL A 6 21.76 -4.01 8.02
CA VAL A 6 20.89 -2.87 7.73
C VAL A 6 21.33 -2.25 6.41
N THR A 7 20.38 -1.99 5.50
CA THR A 7 20.65 -1.35 4.20
C THR A 7 19.94 -0.02 4.17
N ILE A 8 20.69 1.08 4.06
CA ILE A 8 20.12 2.42 3.89
C ILE A 8 19.99 2.67 2.39
N ILE A 9 18.77 2.96 1.94
CA ILE A 9 18.46 3.21 0.53
C ILE A 9 18.04 4.66 0.39
N ARG A 10 18.66 5.39 -0.53
CA ARG A 10 18.25 6.75 -0.89
C ARG A 10 17.38 6.69 -2.14
N ILE A 11 16.13 7.15 -2.01
CA ILE A 11 15.16 7.18 -3.11
C ILE A 11 14.91 8.64 -3.47
N THR A 12 15.12 8.99 -4.74
CA THR A 12 14.90 10.34 -5.25
C THR A 12 13.43 10.53 -5.60
N ALA A 13 12.84 11.65 -5.18
CA ALA A 13 11.49 12.04 -5.58
C ALA A 13 11.39 12.23 -7.11
N PRO A 14 10.22 11.93 -7.72
CA PRO A 14 10.02 12.15 -9.15
C PRO A 14 10.19 13.64 -9.49
N LYS A 15 10.74 13.92 -10.68
CA LYS A 15 10.99 15.30 -11.15
C LYS A 15 9.78 15.95 -11.81
N HIS A 16 8.78 15.15 -12.18
CA HIS A 16 7.58 15.57 -12.87
C HIS A 16 6.36 15.31 -11.98
N THR A 17 5.36 16.19 -12.07
CA THR A 17 4.12 16.18 -11.27
C THR A 17 3.06 15.27 -11.89
N ASP A 18 3.34 13.97 -12.02
CA ASP A 18 2.27 12.98 -12.19
C ASP A 18 1.92 12.39 -10.82
N VAL A 19 0.65 12.48 -10.44
CA VAL A 19 0.18 12.01 -9.13
C VAL A 19 0.41 10.51 -8.96
N ASN A 20 0.32 9.71 -10.03
CA ASN A 20 0.59 8.27 -9.91
C ASN A 20 2.08 7.99 -9.69
N GLU A 21 2.97 8.75 -10.32
CA GLU A 21 4.42 8.68 -10.05
C GLU A 21 4.75 9.09 -8.61
N GLU A 22 4.13 10.15 -8.09
CA GLU A 22 4.30 10.58 -6.70
C GLU A 22 3.79 9.51 -5.71
N LEU A 23 2.61 8.95 -5.95
CA LEU A 23 2.07 7.88 -5.11
C LEU A 23 2.89 6.58 -5.22
N GLN A 24 3.45 6.29 -6.40
CA GLN A 24 4.33 5.14 -6.58
C GLN A 24 5.65 5.35 -5.82
N TRP A 25 6.22 6.56 -5.88
CA TRP A 25 7.39 6.95 -5.10
C TRP A 25 7.13 6.87 -3.59
N PHE A 26 6.01 7.41 -3.12
CA PHE A 26 5.58 7.36 -1.73
C PHE A 26 5.44 5.91 -1.22
N GLY A 27 4.75 5.05 -1.97
CA GLY A 27 4.66 3.63 -1.59
C GLY A 27 6.00 2.91 -1.58
N HIS A 28 6.94 3.30 -2.44
CA HIS A 28 8.29 2.74 -2.45
C HIS A 28 9.14 3.23 -1.27
N SER A 29 9.06 4.52 -0.93
CA SER A 29 9.84 5.11 0.16
C SER A 29 9.48 4.52 1.51
N LEU A 30 8.21 4.16 1.69
CA LEU A 30 7.69 3.46 2.86
C LEU A 30 7.96 1.94 2.84
N GLY A 31 8.58 1.40 1.79
CA GLY A 31 8.88 -0.02 1.67
C GLY A 31 7.67 -0.91 1.38
N LEU A 32 6.54 -0.32 0.96
CA LEU A 32 5.28 -1.05 0.73
C LEU A 32 5.36 -1.96 -0.49
N PHE A 33 6.10 -1.51 -1.51
CA PHE A 33 6.27 -2.22 -2.76
C PHE A 33 7.75 -2.26 -3.12
N SER A 34 8.25 -3.45 -3.45
CA SER A 34 9.62 -3.61 -3.93
C SER A 34 9.73 -3.24 -5.42
N VAL A 35 10.95 -2.90 -5.86
CA VAL A 35 11.31 -2.77 -7.30
C VAL A 35 10.91 -4.01 -8.14
N ARG A 36 10.65 -5.15 -7.49
CA ARG A 36 10.23 -6.42 -8.11
C ARG A 36 8.71 -6.61 -8.27
N ASP A 37 7.86 -5.64 -7.90
CA ASP A 37 6.43 -5.68 -8.23
C ASP A 37 6.22 -5.45 -9.74
N LYS A 38 6.60 -6.46 -10.55
CA LYS A 38 6.68 -6.41 -12.01
C LYS A 38 5.32 -6.08 -12.65
N ASP A 39 4.23 -6.53 -12.01
CA ASP A 39 2.86 -6.31 -12.47
C ASP A 39 2.17 -5.14 -11.74
N LYS A 40 2.90 -4.44 -10.86
CA LYS A 40 2.39 -3.36 -9.99
C LYS A 40 1.14 -3.79 -9.21
N SER A 41 1.01 -5.08 -8.88
CA SER A 41 -0.23 -5.64 -8.32
C SER A 41 -0.55 -5.06 -6.95
N CYS A 42 0.46 -4.94 -6.10
CA CYS A 42 0.31 -4.38 -4.76
C CYS A 42 0.02 -2.87 -4.85
N PHE A 43 0.73 -2.17 -5.73
CA PHE A 43 0.50 -0.76 -6.00
C PHE A 43 -0.93 -0.48 -6.48
N ARG A 44 -1.47 -1.29 -7.39
CA ARG A 44 -2.84 -1.13 -7.91
C ARG A 44 -3.89 -1.34 -6.82
N ILE A 45 -3.67 -2.28 -5.90
CA ILE A 45 -4.53 -2.48 -4.73
C ILE A 45 -4.45 -1.26 -3.81
N PHE A 46 -3.25 -0.77 -3.51
CA PHE A 46 -3.05 0.40 -2.66
C PHE A 46 -3.72 1.66 -3.23
N ILE A 47 -3.54 1.96 -4.52
CA ILE A 47 -4.24 3.06 -5.19
C ILE A 47 -5.76 2.89 -5.14
N THR A 48 -6.25 1.66 -5.27
CA THR A 48 -7.69 1.37 -5.17
C THR A 48 -8.21 1.71 -3.77
N LEU A 49 -7.45 1.38 -2.72
CA LEU A 49 -7.80 1.72 -1.33
C LEU A 49 -7.67 3.23 -1.04
N ILE A 50 -6.69 3.94 -1.59
CA ILE A 50 -6.61 5.41 -1.51
C ILE A 50 -7.85 6.06 -2.14
N LYS A 51 -8.26 5.58 -3.32
CA LYS A 51 -9.46 6.09 -3.98
C LYS A 51 -10.72 5.81 -3.16
N SER A 52 -10.78 4.66 -2.49
CA SER A 52 -11.91 4.30 -1.64
C SER A 52 -11.93 5.07 -0.32
N LEU A 53 -10.76 5.45 0.21
CA LEU A 53 -10.62 6.35 1.36
C LEU A 53 -11.25 7.72 1.08
N LYS A 54 -10.97 8.31 -0.09
CA LYS A 54 -11.62 9.56 -0.53
C LYS A 54 -13.14 9.44 -0.59
N ALA A 55 -13.65 8.26 -0.94
CA ALA A 55 -15.08 7.96 -1.00
C ALA A 55 -15.67 7.47 0.35
N ARG A 56 -14.85 7.41 1.42
CA ARG A 56 -15.20 6.81 2.73
C ARG A 56 -15.85 5.43 2.61
N LYS A 57 -15.32 4.60 1.70
CA LYS A 57 -15.86 3.28 1.37
C LYS A 57 -14.82 2.19 1.65
N ALA A 58 -15.21 1.20 2.45
CA ALA A 58 -14.47 -0.06 2.59
C ALA A 58 -14.87 -1.06 1.50
N LEU A 59 -13.91 -1.83 0.98
CA LEU A 59 -14.09 -2.68 -0.21
C LEU A 59 -13.94 -4.17 0.13
N THR A 60 -14.71 -5.05 -0.48
CA THR A 60 -14.45 -6.49 -0.39
C THR A 60 -13.27 -6.90 -1.27
N SER A 61 -12.71 -8.10 -1.04
CA SER A 61 -11.68 -8.67 -1.92
C SER A 61 -12.15 -8.80 -3.37
N ASP A 62 -13.44 -9.02 -3.59
CA ASP A 62 -14.02 -9.19 -4.92
C ASP A 62 -14.20 -7.85 -5.63
N GLU A 63 -14.62 -6.80 -4.89
CA GLU A 63 -14.66 -5.43 -5.41
C GLU A 63 -13.27 -4.96 -5.83
N ILE A 64 -12.24 -5.23 -5.00
CA ILE A 64 -10.86 -4.88 -5.33
C ILE A 64 -10.38 -5.69 -6.54
N ALA A 65 -10.62 -7.00 -6.58
CA ALA A 65 -10.25 -7.86 -7.70
C ALA A 65 -10.84 -7.40 -9.03
N ALA A 66 -12.11 -6.98 -9.04
CA ALA A 66 -12.78 -6.46 -10.21
C ALA A 66 -12.14 -5.16 -10.73
N VAL A 67 -11.83 -4.21 -9.83
CA VAL A 67 -11.19 -2.94 -10.19
C VAL A 67 -9.75 -3.15 -10.64
N THR A 68 -9.01 -4.01 -9.94
CA THR A 68 -7.61 -4.29 -10.24
C THR A 68 -7.43 -5.40 -11.26
N GLN A 69 -8.46 -6.00 -11.86
CA GLN A 69 -8.27 -7.10 -12.83
C GLN A 69 -7.28 -8.17 -12.34
N LEU A 70 -7.29 -8.44 -11.03
CA LEU A 70 -6.42 -9.42 -10.38
C LEU A 70 -7.29 -10.59 -9.94
N THR A 71 -6.70 -11.77 -9.77
CA THR A 71 -7.44 -12.84 -9.10
C THR A 71 -7.72 -12.45 -7.65
N ARG A 72 -8.86 -12.90 -7.11
CA ARG A 72 -9.19 -12.73 -5.69
C ARG A 72 -8.06 -13.23 -4.77
N GLY A 73 -7.42 -14.34 -5.14
CA GLY A 73 -6.29 -14.90 -4.39
C GLY A 73 -5.08 -13.96 -4.34
N THR A 74 -4.73 -13.35 -5.48
CA THR A 74 -3.67 -12.32 -5.56
C THR A 74 -4.02 -11.11 -4.70
N VAL A 75 -5.27 -10.66 -4.74
CA VAL A 75 -5.74 -9.53 -3.91
C VAL A 75 -5.59 -9.83 -2.42
N VAL A 76 -6.09 -10.98 -1.96
CA VAL A 76 -5.98 -11.39 -0.55
C VAL A 76 -4.52 -11.51 -0.13
N HIS A 77 -3.65 -12.06 -0.98
CA HIS A 77 -2.21 -12.13 -0.69
C HIS A 77 -1.59 -10.76 -0.41
N HIS A 78 -1.89 -9.75 -1.23
CA HIS A 78 -1.38 -8.39 -1.02
C HIS A 78 -2.04 -7.68 0.15
N LEU A 79 -3.34 -7.86 0.36
CA LEU A 79 -4.04 -7.32 1.54
C LEU A 79 -3.42 -7.85 2.82
N ASN A 80 -3.09 -9.15 2.89
CA ASN A 80 -2.42 -9.73 4.06
C ASN A 80 -1.07 -9.05 4.33
N LYS A 81 -0.25 -8.80 3.31
CA LYS A 81 1.01 -8.06 3.48
C LYS A 81 0.81 -6.63 4.00
N LEU A 82 -0.21 -5.94 3.51
CA LEU A 82 -0.53 -4.58 3.96
C LEU A 82 -1.15 -4.57 5.37
N MET A 83 -1.84 -5.64 5.79
CA MET A 83 -2.30 -5.83 7.16
C MET A 83 -1.15 -6.15 8.11
N GLU A 84 -0.20 -6.99 7.69
CA GLU A 84 1.02 -7.30 8.44
C GLU A 84 1.86 -6.05 8.72
N SER A 85 1.83 -5.06 7.83
CA SER A 85 2.47 -3.75 8.04
C SER A 85 1.61 -2.73 8.78
N GLY A 86 0.39 -3.08 9.20
CA GLY A 86 -0.54 -2.21 9.92
C GLY A 86 -1.23 -1.12 9.08
N ILE A 87 -1.06 -1.15 7.76
CA ILE A 87 -1.56 -0.11 6.82
C ILE A 87 -3.01 -0.35 6.43
N VAL A 88 -3.38 -1.62 6.32
CA VAL A 88 -4.74 -2.04 6.01
C VAL A 88 -5.33 -2.73 7.23
N VAL A 89 -6.62 -2.51 7.44
CA VAL A 89 -7.44 -3.24 8.40
C VAL A 89 -8.65 -3.81 7.70
N THR A 90 -9.30 -4.78 8.35
CA THR A 90 -10.51 -5.42 7.83
C THR A 90 -11.61 -5.42 8.87
N GLU A 91 -12.82 -5.08 8.44
CA GLU A 91 -14.03 -5.17 9.25
C GLU A 91 -15.15 -5.79 8.40
N LYS A 92 -15.81 -6.84 8.91
CA LYS A 92 -16.92 -7.52 8.21
C LYS A 92 -16.59 -7.88 6.75
N ASN A 93 -15.39 -8.43 6.53
CA ASN A 93 -14.85 -8.80 5.21
C ASN A 93 -14.65 -7.63 4.23
N ARG A 94 -14.53 -6.41 4.73
CA ARG A 94 -14.22 -5.22 3.95
C ARG A 94 -12.90 -4.63 4.43
N TYR A 95 -12.07 -4.27 3.46
CA TYR A 95 -10.72 -3.75 3.65
C TYR A 95 -10.70 -2.24 3.41
N TYR A 96 -9.92 -1.54 4.22
CA TYR A 96 -9.71 -0.10 4.14
C TYR A 96 -8.34 0.26 4.74
N LEU A 97 -7.86 1.47 4.44
CA LEU A 97 -6.63 1.99 5.05
C LEU A 97 -6.89 2.30 6.53
N ASN A 98 -5.94 1.97 7.39
CA ASN A 98 -6.01 2.17 8.85
C ASN A 98 -5.77 3.64 9.26
N VAL A 99 -6.18 4.58 8.42
CA VAL A 99 -5.88 6.01 8.49
C VAL A 99 -6.94 6.82 7.73
N GLU A 100 -7.07 8.11 8.04
CA GLU A 100 -8.03 9.00 7.37
C GLU A 100 -7.41 9.79 6.21
N SER A 101 -6.09 9.91 6.18
CA SER A 101 -5.31 10.64 5.17
C SER A 101 -3.94 9.96 4.89
N LEU A 102 -3.21 10.45 3.88
CA LEU A 102 -1.84 9.98 3.62
C LEU A 102 -0.84 10.56 4.62
N GLU A 103 -1.14 11.74 5.13
CA GLU A 103 -0.42 12.38 6.23
C GLU A 103 -0.48 11.50 7.49
N ASP A 104 -1.68 11.04 7.87
CA ASP A 104 -1.85 10.10 8.99
C ASP A 104 -1.09 8.77 8.77
N LEU A 105 -0.93 8.34 7.50
CA LEU A 105 -0.15 7.14 7.18
C LEU A 105 1.33 7.33 7.45
N VAL A 106 1.87 8.53 7.17
CA VAL A 106 3.24 8.87 7.54
C VAL A 106 3.37 8.89 9.06
N ASP A 107 2.46 9.55 9.76
CA ASP A 107 2.48 9.62 11.22
C ASP A 107 2.42 8.21 11.85
N LEU A 108 1.55 7.34 11.35
CA LEU A 108 1.45 5.95 11.79
C LEU A 108 2.79 5.22 11.65
N MET A 109 3.50 5.42 10.55
CA MET A 109 4.77 4.75 10.30
C MET A 109 5.90 5.31 11.15
N GLU A 110 5.91 6.62 11.42
CA GLU A 110 6.89 7.24 12.33
C GLU A 110 6.75 6.76 13.77
N HIS A 111 5.52 6.56 14.27
CA HIS A 111 5.27 6.13 15.65
C HIS A 111 5.49 4.63 15.89
N ASN A 112 5.60 3.81 14.83
CA ASN A 112 5.81 2.36 14.92
C ASN A 112 7.29 1.93 14.76
N ILE A 113 8.23 2.89 14.72
CA ILE A 113 9.69 2.66 14.62
C ILE A 113 10.35 2.72 16.00
#